data_AF-A0A1J5S374-F1
#
_entry.id   AF-A0A1J5S374-F1
#
_cell.length_a   1.000
_cell.length_b   1.000
_cell.length_c   1.000
_cell.angle_alpha   90.00
_cell.angle_beta   90.00
_cell.angle_gamma   90.00
#
_symmetry.space_group_name_H-M   'P 1'
#
loop_
_entity.id
_entity.type
_entity.pdbx_description
1 polymer ?
#
loop_
_entity_poly.entity_id
_entity_poly.type
_entity_poly.pdbx_seq_one_letter_code
_entity_poly.pdbx_strand_id
1 'polypeptide(L)'
;MEPFLGEIRMFAGTYAPQGWALCAGQPVPVKDYEALFSLIGNLYGGDQTTFNMPDLRGRIAIGQGQGTGLTNRVIGSAGGTEAVALTAAQTAPHTHTVYATDSMATAASPSGALLAQPSGGYAAYLHNGVDPQIQTLNAGSVASFGGSNPHENRMPSLALSFIIATQGLYPQKA
;
A
#
# COMPACT_ATOMS: atom_id res chain seq x y z
N MET A 1 6.94 -5.32 38.05
CA MET A 1 7.96 -6.16 37.38
C MET A 1 8.83 -5.22 36.57
N GLU A 2 10.14 -5.25 36.80
CA GLU A 2 11.09 -4.47 36.00
C GLU A 2 11.10 -4.96 34.55
N PRO A 3 11.12 -4.07 33.54
CA PRO A 3 11.19 -4.47 32.13
C PRO A 3 12.57 -5.05 31.81
N PHE A 4 12.64 -5.83 30.74
CA PHE A 4 13.96 -6.12 30.14
C PHE A 4 14.49 -4.87 29.43
N LEU A 5 15.79 -4.65 29.50
CA LEU A 5 16.44 -3.58 28.75
C LEU A 5 16.21 -3.79 27.24
N GLY A 6 15.77 -2.75 26.55
CA GLY A 6 15.38 -2.82 25.13
C GLY A 6 13.97 -3.37 24.86
N GLU A 7 13.19 -3.70 25.88
CA GLU A 7 11.78 -4.11 25.71
C GLU A 7 10.96 -2.95 25.14
N ILE A 8 10.15 -3.23 24.12
CA ILE A 8 9.22 -2.27 23.51
C ILE A 8 7.80 -2.54 24.00
N ARG A 9 7.09 -1.49 24.42
CA ARG A 9 5.69 -1.55 24.86
C ARG A 9 4.83 -0.52 24.13
N MET A 10 3.57 -0.90 23.89
CA MET A 10 2.52 0.07 23.61
C MET A 10 2.21 0.86 24.89
N PHE A 11 2.04 2.17 24.75
CA PHE A 11 1.81 3.09 25.84
C PHE A 11 0.79 4.14 25.43
N ALA A 12 -0.20 4.37 26.30
CA ALA A 12 -1.30 5.30 26.03
C ALA A 12 -0.94 6.77 26.32
N GLY A 13 0.20 7.05 26.97
CA GLY A 13 0.65 8.41 27.26
C GLY A 13 1.46 9.03 26.11
N THR A 14 1.59 10.35 26.14
CA THR A 14 2.23 11.15 25.08
C THR A 14 3.73 11.43 25.30
N TYR A 15 4.29 10.96 26.41
CA TYR A 15 5.69 11.13 26.78
C TYR A 15 6.26 9.82 27.33
N ALA A 16 7.57 9.61 27.20
CA ALA A 16 8.21 8.45 27.81
C ALA A 16 8.42 8.67 29.33
N PRO A 17 7.99 7.75 30.20
CA PRO A 17 8.32 7.78 31.62
C PRO A 17 9.85 7.65 31.86
N GLN A 18 10.30 7.93 33.08
CA GLN A 18 11.69 7.70 33.46
C GLN A 18 12.11 6.24 33.23
N GLY A 19 13.30 6.04 32.66
CA GLY A 19 13.80 4.70 32.28
C GLY A 19 13.25 4.19 30.94
N TRP A 20 12.53 5.04 30.19
CA TRP A 20 12.02 4.74 28.86
C TRP A 20 12.36 5.88 27.88
N ALA A 21 12.35 5.55 26.59
CA ALA A 21 12.39 6.52 25.51
C ALA A 21 11.25 6.25 24.52
N LEU A 22 10.80 7.27 23.78
CA LEU A 22 9.84 7.07 22.69
C LEU A 22 10.51 6.36 21.52
N CYS A 23 9.79 5.47 20.84
CA CYS A 23 10.22 4.88 19.57
C CYS A 23 9.91 5.84 18.41
N ALA A 24 10.62 6.96 18.35
CA ALA A 24 10.42 8.03 17.36
C ALA A 24 11.65 8.27 16.46
N GLY A 25 12.56 7.31 16.34
CA GLY A 25 13.69 7.37 15.41
C GLY A 25 14.81 8.34 15.80
N GLN A 26 14.77 8.93 17.00
CA GLN A 26 15.76 9.91 17.42
C GLN A 26 17.15 9.28 17.62
N PRO A 27 18.23 9.97 17.23
CA PRO A 27 19.59 9.57 17.58
C PRO A 27 19.84 9.80 19.06
N VAL A 28 20.53 8.86 19.70
CA VAL A 28 20.98 8.98 21.10
C VAL A 28 22.49 8.70 21.20
N PRO A 29 23.20 9.34 22.15
CA PRO A 29 24.63 9.09 22.35
C PRO A 29 24.89 7.68 22.91
N VAL A 30 25.83 6.94 22.33
CA VAL A 30 26.22 5.60 22.82
C VAL A 30 26.65 5.66 24.28
N LYS A 31 27.45 6.67 24.65
CA LYS A 31 27.98 6.89 26.01
C LYS A 31 26.91 6.99 27.10
N ASP A 32 25.69 7.41 26.76
CA ASP A 32 24.60 7.60 27.72
C ASP A 32 23.70 6.37 27.81
N TYR A 33 23.83 5.43 26.86
CA TYR A 33 22.97 4.25 26.71
C TYR A 33 23.78 2.98 26.36
N GLU A 34 24.98 2.83 26.92
CA GLU A 34 25.93 1.78 26.54
C GLU A 34 25.34 0.37 26.63
N ALA A 35 24.59 0.08 27.69
CA ALA A 35 23.94 -1.22 27.89
C ALA A 35 22.81 -1.49 26.88
N LEU A 36 22.10 -0.45 26.41
CA LEU A 36 21.09 -0.63 25.37
C LEU A 36 21.78 -0.80 24.00
N PHE A 37 22.84 -0.03 23.75
CA PHE A 37 23.64 -0.14 22.54
C PHE A 37 24.26 -1.52 22.39
N SER A 38 24.73 -2.15 23.46
CA SER A 38 25.28 -3.53 23.40
C SER A 38 24.24 -4.58 22.99
N LEU A 39 22.93 -4.28 23.10
CA LEU A 39 21.85 -5.15 22.68
C LEU A 39 21.39 -4.88 21.25
N ILE A 40 21.15 -3.61 20.90
CA ILE A 40 20.51 -3.26 19.63
C ILE A 40 21.46 -2.65 18.60
N GLY A 41 22.67 -2.25 19.00
CA GLY A 41 23.68 -1.64 18.13
C GLY A 41 23.08 -0.55 17.22
N ASN A 42 23.45 -0.62 15.94
CA ASN A 42 22.97 0.29 14.89
C ASN A 42 21.79 -0.29 14.07
N LEU A 43 20.98 -1.20 14.64
CA LEU A 43 19.86 -1.83 13.92
C LEU A 43 18.88 -0.82 13.30
N TYR A 44 18.75 0.37 13.91
CA TYR A 44 17.84 1.43 13.47
C TYR A 44 18.58 2.64 12.87
N GLY A 45 19.87 2.49 12.55
CA GLY A 45 20.76 3.55 12.10
C GLY A 45 21.62 4.13 13.24
N GLY A 46 22.54 5.01 12.86
CA GLY A 46 23.57 5.55 13.76
C GLY A 46 24.96 5.50 13.14
N ASP A 47 25.95 5.83 13.96
CA ASP A 47 27.37 5.79 13.63
C ASP A 47 28.19 5.15 14.78
N GLN A 48 29.44 5.58 14.97
CA GLN A 48 30.31 5.09 16.05
C GLN A 48 30.02 5.72 17.42
N THR A 49 29.37 6.89 17.43
CA THR A 49 29.16 7.71 18.64
C THR A 49 27.68 7.82 19.01
N THR A 50 26.80 7.52 18.07
CA THR A 50 25.35 7.57 18.22
C THR A 50 24.69 6.34 17.63
N PHE A 51 23.51 5.99 18.15
CA PHE A 51 22.62 5.01 17.55
C PHE A 51 21.19 5.53 17.63
N ASN A 52 20.32 5.04 16.75
CA ASN A 52 18.93 5.48 16.72
C ASN A 52 18.03 4.57 17.54
N MET A 53 17.04 5.19 18.16
CA MET A 53 15.88 4.47 18.67
C MET A 53 15.03 3.93 17.50
N PRO A 54 14.23 2.88 17.70
CA PRO A 54 13.26 2.45 16.69
C PRO A 54 12.34 3.61 16.28
N ASP A 55 11.91 3.66 15.03
CA ASP A 55 10.83 4.56 14.60
C ASP A 55 9.59 3.73 14.30
N LEU A 56 8.58 3.81 15.19
CA LEU A 56 7.31 3.09 15.05
C LEU A 56 6.15 4.04 14.69
N ARG A 57 6.42 5.32 14.41
CA ARG A 57 5.38 6.27 14.02
C ARG A 57 4.81 5.89 12.65
N GLY A 58 3.49 5.75 12.57
CA GLY A 58 2.79 5.35 11.34
C GLY A 58 3.08 3.90 10.91
N ARG A 59 3.62 3.06 11.81
CA ARG A 59 4.03 1.68 11.49
C ARG A 59 3.34 0.66 12.37
N ILE A 60 3.13 -0.52 11.78
CA ILE A 60 2.66 -1.71 12.50
C ILE A 60 3.88 -2.59 12.77
N ALA A 61 4.10 -2.96 14.03
CA ALA A 61 5.16 -3.90 14.40
C ALA A 61 4.81 -5.30 13.86
N ILE A 62 5.79 -5.96 13.23
CA ILE A 62 5.67 -7.31 12.69
C ILE A 62 6.79 -8.20 13.25
N GLY A 63 6.51 -9.49 13.39
CA GLY A 63 7.52 -10.46 13.82
C GLY A 63 8.67 -10.59 12.82
N GLN A 64 9.90 -10.64 13.32
CA GLN A 64 11.08 -10.94 12.51
C GLN A 64 11.14 -12.44 12.16
N GLY A 65 11.87 -12.76 11.10
CA GLY A 65 12.21 -14.12 10.70
C GLY A 65 11.63 -14.54 9.36
N GLN A 66 11.90 -15.80 9.02
CA GLN A 66 11.40 -16.48 7.84
C GLN A 66 10.46 -17.61 8.28
N GLY A 67 9.32 -17.75 7.60
CA GLY A 67 8.38 -18.85 7.80
C GLY A 67 8.00 -19.48 6.47
N THR A 68 7.49 -20.71 6.49
CA THR A 68 7.02 -21.40 5.28
C THR A 68 5.93 -20.58 4.60
N GLY A 69 6.16 -20.18 3.35
CA GLY A 69 5.23 -19.33 2.59
C GLY A 69 5.25 -17.84 2.96
N LEU A 70 6.14 -17.41 3.86
CA LEU A 70 6.27 -16.01 4.27
C LEU A 70 7.52 -15.36 3.67
N THR A 71 7.45 -14.04 3.47
CA THR A 71 8.63 -13.23 3.16
C THR A 71 9.51 -13.06 4.39
N ASN A 72 10.83 -13.11 4.21
CA ASN A 72 11.78 -12.90 5.29
C ASN A 72 11.66 -11.46 5.85
N ARG A 73 11.58 -11.33 7.18
CA ARG A 73 11.52 -10.04 7.89
C ARG A 73 12.78 -9.87 8.74
N VAL A 74 13.67 -8.99 8.31
CA VAL A 74 14.91 -8.68 9.05
C VAL A 74 14.59 -7.64 10.13
N ILE A 75 15.05 -7.86 11.37
CA ILE A 75 14.88 -6.87 12.44
C ILE A 75 15.49 -5.52 12.05
N GLY A 76 14.81 -4.43 12.41
CA GLY A 76 15.21 -3.07 12.02
C GLY A 76 14.81 -2.67 10.59
N SER A 77 14.44 -3.61 9.72
CA SER A 77 13.97 -3.26 8.38
C SER A 77 12.58 -2.62 8.41
N ALA A 78 12.41 -1.57 7.61
CA ALA A 78 11.13 -0.90 7.38
C ALA A 78 10.53 -1.38 6.04
N GLY A 79 9.20 -1.42 5.96
CA GLY A 79 8.48 -1.75 4.73
C GLY A 79 7.01 -1.34 4.77
N GLY A 80 6.30 -1.63 3.69
CA GLY A 80 4.90 -1.23 3.49
C GLY A 80 4.73 0.18 2.88
N THR A 81 3.52 0.48 2.43
CA THR A 81 3.13 1.79 1.87
C THR A 81 1.75 2.19 2.39
N GLU A 82 1.58 3.46 2.76
CA GLU A 82 0.29 3.98 3.25
C GLU A 82 -0.75 4.16 2.14
N ALA A 83 -0.30 4.44 0.91
CA ALA A 83 -1.16 4.53 -0.26
C ALA A 83 -0.60 3.69 -1.41
N VAL A 84 -1.48 3.14 -2.23
CA VAL A 84 -1.12 2.33 -3.40
C VAL A 84 -1.86 2.84 -4.63
N ALA A 85 -1.13 3.16 -5.69
CA ALA A 85 -1.70 3.40 -7.01
C ALA A 85 -2.07 2.05 -7.64
N LEU A 86 -3.32 1.90 -8.08
CA LEU A 86 -3.71 0.74 -8.89
C LEU A 86 -3.13 0.89 -10.29
N THR A 87 -2.30 -0.07 -10.68
CA THR A 87 -1.73 -0.21 -12.01
C THR A 87 -2.52 -1.24 -12.81
N ALA A 88 -2.41 -1.21 -14.14
CA ALA A 88 -3.02 -2.24 -14.99
C ALA A 88 -2.58 -3.67 -14.61
N ALA A 89 -1.36 -3.85 -14.09
CA ALA A 89 -0.85 -5.14 -13.62
C ALA A 89 -1.55 -5.66 -12.35
N GLN A 90 -2.22 -4.78 -11.60
CA GLN A 90 -2.98 -5.13 -10.38
C GLN A 90 -4.47 -5.35 -10.67
N THR A 91 -4.88 -5.26 -11.94
CA THR A 91 -6.26 -5.53 -12.39
C THR A 91 -6.26 -6.73 -13.34
N ALA A 92 -7.34 -7.51 -13.33
CA ALA A 92 -7.50 -8.58 -14.32
C ALA A 92 -7.51 -7.98 -15.74
N PRO A 93 -6.79 -8.57 -16.70
CA PRO A 93 -6.85 -8.15 -18.09
C PRO A 93 -8.30 -8.21 -18.60
N HIS A 94 -8.79 -7.08 -19.12
CA HIS A 94 -10.11 -6.98 -19.72
C HIS A 94 -10.04 -6.04 -20.92
N THR A 95 -11.05 -6.11 -21.79
CA THR A 95 -11.20 -5.25 -22.96
C THR A 95 -12.66 -4.88 -23.16
N HIS A 96 -12.90 -3.80 -23.88
CA HIS A 96 -14.21 -3.36 -24.32
C HIS A 96 -14.26 -3.44 -25.84
N THR A 97 -15.04 -4.37 -26.36
CA THR A 97 -15.28 -4.47 -27.81
C THR A 97 -16.60 -3.79 -28.13
N VAL A 98 -16.56 -2.79 -28.99
CA VAL A 98 -17.76 -2.18 -29.57
C VAL A 98 -18.02 -2.83 -30.92
N TYR A 99 -19.26 -3.25 -31.12
CA TYR A 99 -19.71 -3.83 -32.38
C TYR A 99 -20.53 -2.81 -33.17
N ALA A 100 -20.38 -2.83 -34.49
CA ALA A 100 -21.14 -2.03 -35.44
C ALA A 100 -21.47 -2.87 -36.66
N THR A 101 -22.29 -2.34 -37.56
CA THR A 101 -22.53 -2.91 -38.89
C THR A 101 -22.17 -1.90 -39.98
N ASP A 102 -21.74 -2.38 -41.13
CA ASP A 102 -21.56 -1.62 -42.36
C ASP A 102 -22.87 -1.40 -43.13
N SER A 103 -23.97 -2.00 -42.67
CA SER A 103 -25.30 -1.77 -43.24
C SER A 103 -25.76 -0.32 -43.03
N MET A 104 -26.55 0.21 -43.96
CA MET A 104 -27.08 1.57 -43.88
C MET A 104 -28.03 1.73 -42.69
N ALA A 105 -27.83 2.82 -41.93
CA ALA A 105 -28.68 3.19 -40.81
C ALA A 105 -30.12 3.51 -41.26
N THR A 106 -31.10 3.06 -40.49
CA THR A 106 -32.53 3.33 -40.72
C THR A 106 -33.21 3.94 -39.49
N ALA A 107 -32.50 4.02 -38.37
CA ALA A 107 -33.02 4.54 -37.11
C ALA A 107 -32.11 5.65 -36.54
N ALA A 108 -32.74 6.62 -35.88
CA ALA A 108 -32.05 7.67 -35.12
C ALA A 108 -31.84 7.30 -33.65
N SER A 109 -32.59 6.32 -33.12
CA SER A 109 -32.49 5.88 -31.72
C SER A 109 -31.54 4.68 -31.58
N PRO A 110 -30.66 4.67 -30.55
CA PRO A 110 -29.79 3.54 -30.24
C PRO A 110 -30.49 2.38 -29.53
N SER A 111 -31.71 2.56 -29.03
CA SER A 111 -32.35 1.57 -28.15
C SER A 111 -32.56 0.24 -28.87
N GLY A 112 -31.87 -0.82 -28.44
CA GLY A 112 -31.95 -2.14 -29.07
C GLY A 112 -31.39 -2.20 -30.50
N ALA A 113 -30.51 -1.26 -30.87
CA ALA A 113 -29.96 -1.13 -32.21
C ALA A 113 -28.42 -1.17 -32.23
N LEU A 114 -27.84 -1.53 -33.37
CA LEU A 114 -26.39 -1.46 -33.62
C LEU A 114 -26.02 -0.11 -34.24
N LEU A 115 -24.81 0.38 -33.97
CA LEU A 115 -24.21 1.46 -34.76
C LEU A 115 -24.07 1.01 -36.21
N ALA A 116 -24.41 1.88 -37.17
CA ALA A 116 -24.54 1.55 -38.58
C ALA A 116 -23.92 2.64 -39.47
N GLN A 117 -23.74 2.36 -40.76
CA GLN A 117 -23.26 3.35 -41.73
C GLN A 117 -24.31 4.46 -41.90
N PRO A 118 -24.00 5.75 -41.65
CA PRO A 118 -24.98 6.82 -41.76
C PRO A 118 -25.57 6.94 -43.17
N SER A 119 -26.89 7.07 -43.28
CA SER A 119 -27.64 7.18 -44.55
C SER A 119 -28.03 8.61 -44.94
N GLY A 120 -27.51 9.59 -44.21
CA GLY A 120 -27.96 10.99 -44.28
C GLY A 120 -29.05 11.30 -43.25
N GLY A 121 -29.24 12.58 -42.93
CA GLY A 121 -30.14 13.00 -41.85
C GLY A 121 -29.63 12.60 -40.45
N TYR A 122 -30.54 12.22 -39.56
CA TYR A 122 -30.23 11.86 -38.16
C TYR A 122 -30.11 10.35 -37.91
N ALA A 123 -30.11 9.51 -38.96
CA ALA A 123 -30.01 8.06 -38.81
C ALA A 123 -28.56 7.59 -38.61
N ALA A 124 -28.31 6.90 -37.50
CA ALA A 124 -26.99 6.35 -37.14
C ALA A 124 -27.04 4.89 -36.65
N TYR A 125 -28.24 4.30 -36.56
CA TYR A 125 -28.47 2.99 -35.98
C TYR A 125 -29.31 2.08 -36.88
N LEU A 126 -29.17 0.77 -36.67
CA LEU A 126 -29.97 -0.27 -37.31
C LEU A 126 -30.58 -1.19 -36.24
N HIS A 127 -31.91 -1.30 -36.23
CA HIS A 127 -32.62 -2.24 -35.34
C HIS A 127 -32.54 -3.67 -35.90
N ASN A 128 -32.58 -4.65 -34.99
CA ASN A 128 -32.42 -6.07 -35.32
C ASN A 128 -33.50 -6.56 -36.31
N GLY A 129 -33.10 -7.26 -37.38
CA GLY A 129 -34.02 -7.75 -38.43
C GLY A 129 -33.39 -7.99 -39.81
N VAL A 130 -32.17 -7.52 -40.02
CA VAL A 130 -31.29 -7.86 -41.14
C VAL A 130 -30.11 -8.59 -40.50
N ASP A 131 -29.56 -9.67 -41.09
CA ASP A 131 -28.31 -10.29 -40.62
C ASP A 131 -27.18 -9.26 -40.82
N PRO A 132 -26.92 -8.38 -39.83
CA PRO A 132 -26.02 -7.27 -40.05
C PRO A 132 -24.65 -7.94 -40.11
N GLN A 133 -23.82 -7.62 -41.09
CA GLN A 133 -22.42 -8.04 -41.02
C GLN A 133 -21.80 -7.35 -39.79
N ILE A 134 -21.87 -8.00 -38.63
CA ILE A 134 -21.41 -7.43 -37.35
C ILE A 134 -19.90 -7.39 -37.42
N GLN A 135 -19.35 -6.19 -37.37
CA GLN A 135 -17.92 -5.93 -37.37
C GLN A 135 -17.51 -5.36 -36.01
N THR A 136 -16.28 -5.67 -35.63
CA THR A 136 -15.62 -4.97 -34.51
C THR A 136 -15.26 -3.56 -34.97
N LEU A 137 -15.70 -2.55 -34.23
CA LEU A 137 -15.34 -1.16 -34.53
C LEU A 137 -13.85 -0.93 -34.22
N ASN A 138 -13.25 0.10 -34.82
CA ASN A 138 -11.86 0.48 -34.56
C ASN A 138 -11.60 0.64 -33.05
N ALA A 139 -10.50 0.09 -32.53
CA ALA A 139 -10.20 0.14 -31.09
C ALA A 139 -10.10 1.57 -30.53
N GLY A 140 -9.74 2.56 -31.35
CA GLY A 140 -9.76 3.98 -30.99
C GLY A 140 -11.15 4.57 -30.75
N SER A 141 -12.23 3.83 -31.03
CA SER A 141 -13.60 4.21 -30.66
C SER A 141 -13.88 4.08 -29.16
N VAL A 142 -13.03 3.35 -28.44
CA VAL A 142 -13.10 3.21 -26.99
C VAL A 142 -11.87 3.87 -26.38
N ALA A 143 -12.09 4.93 -25.60
CA ALA A 143 -11.03 5.51 -24.79
C ALA A 143 -10.81 4.64 -23.53
N SER A 144 -9.55 4.48 -23.15
CA SER A 144 -9.22 3.96 -21.81
C SER A 144 -9.51 5.06 -20.77
N PHE A 145 -10.05 4.67 -19.62
CA PHE A 145 -10.28 5.55 -18.48
C PHE A 145 -9.73 4.95 -17.20
N GLY A 146 -9.14 5.80 -16.35
CA GLY A 146 -8.48 5.42 -15.11
C GLY A 146 -7.22 6.26 -14.89
N GLY A 147 -7.04 6.81 -13.69
CA GLY A 147 -5.98 7.79 -13.40
C GLY A 147 -4.81 7.27 -12.58
N SER A 148 -4.80 5.98 -12.24
CA SER A 148 -3.82 5.38 -11.30
C SER A 148 -3.67 6.18 -9.99
N ASN A 149 -4.72 6.91 -9.57
CA ASN A 149 -4.66 7.69 -8.34
C ASN A 149 -4.47 6.73 -7.16
N PRO A 150 -3.56 7.02 -6.22
CA PRO A 150 -3.40 6.22 -5.03
C PRO A 150 -4.68 6.18 -4.21
N HIS A 151 -5.01 5.00 -3.70
CA HIS A 151 -6.02 4.82 -2.67
C HIS A 151 -5.36 4.53 -1.33
N GLU A 152 -6.09 4.82 -0.25
CA GLU A 152 -5.69 4.51 1.12
C GLU A 152 -5.50 2.99 1.29
N ASN A 153 -4.33 2.59 1.78
CA ASN A 153 -3.93 1.20 1.96
C ASN A 153 -3.77 0.83 3.45
N ARG A 154 -4.03 1.75 4.39
CA ARG A 154 -4.02 1.44 5.81
C ARG A 154 -5.34 0.84 6.25
N MET A 155 -5.24 -0.19 7.09
CA MET A 155 -6.38 -0.69 7.86
C MET A 155 -6.84 0.35 8.89
N PRO A 156 -8.12 0.31 9.31
CA PRO A 156 -8.57 1.05 10.48
C PRO A 156 -7.64 0.79 11.67
N SER A 157 -7.15 1.85 12.29
CA SER A 157 -6.15 1.77 13.37
C SER A 157 -6.36 2.88 14.40
N LEU A 158 -5.89 2.62 15.63
CA LEU A 158 -5.85 3.59 16.72
C LEU A 158 -4.40 3.84 17.09
N ALA A 159 -3.98 5.10 17.06
CA ALA A 159 -2.61 5.48 17.37
C ALA A 159 -2.34 5.42 18.87
N LEU A 160 -1.29 4.67 19.24
CA LEU A 160 -0.69 4.66 20.57
C LEU A 160 0.79 5.00 20.45
N SER A 161 1.39 5.47 21.54
CA SER A 161 2.85 5.62 21.59
C SER A 161 3.51 4.26 21.78
N PHE A 162 4.69 4.10 21.19
CA PHE A 162 5.58 3.00 21.52
C PHE A 162 6.76 3.56 22.32
N ILE A 163 7.10 2.88 23.40
CA ILE A 163 8.25 3.21 24.24
C ILE A 163 9.19 2.02 24.35
N ILE A 164 10.49 2.30 24.45
CA ILE A 164 11.55 1.31 24.64
C ILE A 164 12.23 1.54 25.99
N ALA A 165 12.46 0.46 26.74
CA ALA A 165 13.13 0.51 28.03
C ALA A 165 14.61 0.88 27.83
N THR A 166 15.04 1.98 28.42
CA THR A 166 16.44 2.44 28.46
C THR A 166 17.13 2.06 29.76
N GLN A 167 16.36 1.58 30.74
CA GLN A 167 16.82 1.00 32.00
C GLN A 167 15.97 -0.24 32.31
N GLY A 168 16.57 -1.29 32.88
CA GLY A 168 15.88 -2.53 33.19
C GLY A 168 16.83 -3.71 33.36
N LEU A 169 16.28 -4.92 33.44
CA LEU A 169 17.04 -6.15 33.54
C LEU A 169 17.77 -6.43 32.23
N TYR A 170 19.10 -6.59 32.28
CA TYR A 170 19.86 -6.95 31.10
C TYR A 170 19.55 -8.41 30.68
N PRO A 171 19.07 -8.66 29.45
CA PRO A 171 18.71 -10.00 29.02
C PRO A 171 19.97 -10.86 28.82
N GLN A 172 20.07 -11.97 29.56
CA GLN A 172 21.15 -12.94 29.40
C GLN A 172 20.81 -13.92 28.28
N LYS A 173 21.77 -14.20 27.40
CA LYS A 173 21.65 -15.28 26.41
C LYS A 173 21.76 -16.61 27.16
N ALA A 174 20.84 -17.54 26.87
CA ALA A 174 20.95 -18.92 27.32
C ALA A 174 22.06 -19.65 26.54
#